data_AF-A0A7X6ANX4-F1
#
_entry.id   AF-A0A7X6ANX4-F1
#
_cell.length_a   1.000
_cell.length_b   1.000
_cell.length_c   1.000
_cell.angle_alpha   90.00
_cell.angle_beta   90.00
_cell.angle_gamma   90.00
#
_symmetry.space_group_name_H-M   'P 1'
#
loop_
_entity.id
_entity.type
_entity.pdbx_description
1 polymer ?
#
loop_
_entity_poly.entity_id
_entity_poly.type
_entity_poly.pdbx_seq_one_letter_code
_entity_poly.pdbx_strand_id
1 'polypeptide(L)'
;NIPWIIENGGAAFDAIGPEGSRGTRLFSLSGHVRKPGNYEIVMGMTWRELIYDVGGGIRDGNELKAWIPGGATAPWFVEEHLDTPVTIDDIAKNQSMAGSGAVVVMDDTTCMVKAALRIVRFFAHESCGGSAPPAGRAPPGCSRC
;
A
#
# COMPACT_ATOMS: atom_id res chain seq x y z
N ASN A 1 4.95 -18.43 -5.26
CA ASN A 1 4.99 -18.55 -6.74
C ASN A 1 6.03 -19.54 -7.27
N ILE A 2 7.24 -19.66 -6.70
CA ILE A 2 8.31 -20.53 -7.26
C ILE A 2 7.89 -22.00 -7.50
N PRO A 3 7.30 -22.74 -6.53
CA PRO A 3 6.91 -24.14 -6.78
C PRO A 3 5.94 -24.29 -7.96
N TRP A 4 4.90 -23.45 -8.01
CA TRP A 4 3.93 -23.44 -9.10
C TRP A 4 4.58 -23.14 -10.46
N ILE A 5 5.53 -22.21 -10.51
CA ILE A 5 6.27 -21.87 -11.74
C ILE A 5 7.14 -23.04 -12.22
N ILE A 6 7.77 -23.78 -11.29
CA ILE A 6 8.57 -24.96 -11.64
C ILE A 6 7.67 -26.06 -12.22
N GLU A 7 6.47 -26.24 -11.67
CA GLU A 7 5.52 -27.27 -12.10
C GLU A 7 4.81 -26.93 -13.42
N ASN A 8 4.44 -25.67 -13.63
CA ASN A 8 3.58 -25.23 -14.75
C ASN A 8 4.35 -24.48 -15.85
N GLY A 9 5.62 -24.15 -15.60
CA GLY A 9 6.48 -23.41 -16.52
C GLY A 9 6.33 -21.89 -16.43
N GLY A 10 7.45 -21.18 -16.69
CA GLY A 10 7.49 -19.72 -16.65
C GLY A 10 6.55 -19.04 -17.65
N ALA A 11 6.37 -19.62 -18.85
CA ALA A 11 5.47 -19.10 -19.86
C ALA A 11 4.00 -19.11 -19.41
N ALA A 12 3.59 -20.10 -18.60
CA ALA A 12 2.24 -20.14 -18.03
C ALA A 12 2.03 -19.04 -16.98
N PHE A 13 3.06 -18.72 -16.20
CA PHE A 13 3.01 -17.61 -15.23
C PHE A 13 3.06 -16.23 -15.93
N ASP A 14 3.86 -16.10 -16.99
CA ASP A 14 3.97 -14.88 -17.82
C ASP A 14 2.69 -14.59 -18.61
N ALA A 15 1.89 -15.60 -18.93
CA ALA A 15 0.59 -15.41 -19.58
C ALA A 15 -0.49 -14.79 -18.66
N ILE A 16 -0.23 -14.67 -17.36
CA ILE A 16 -1.18 -14.15 -16.37
C ILE A 16 -0.92 -12.65 -16.14
N GLY A 17 -1.98 -11.84 -16.17
CA GLY A 17 -1.90 -10.41 -15.88
C GLY A 17 -1.33 -9.55 -17.02
N PRO A 18 -1.42 -8.21 -16.89
CA PRO A 18 -1.00 -7.27 -17.92
C PRO A 18 0.52 -7.19 -18.06
N GLU A 19 0.98 -6.67 -19.21
CA GLU A 19 2.39 -6.39 -19.44
C GLU A 19 2.94 -5.44 -18.35
N GLY A 20 4.19 -5.67 -17.93
CA GLY A 20 4.80 -4.95 -16.80
C GLY A 20 4.37 -5.41 -15.40
N SER A 21 3.31 -6.23 -15.28
CA SER A 21 2.83 -6.76 -13.99
C SER A 21 2.28 -8.19 -14.14
N ARG A 22 3.17 -9.11 -14.52
CA ARG A 22 2.87 -10.51 -14.78
C ARG A 22 2.67 -11.33 -13.51
N GLY A 23 1.82 -12.34 -13.63
CA GLY A 23 1.51 -13.29 -12.57
C GLY A 23 0.46 -12.81 -11.59
N THR A 24 0.38 -13.55 -10.49
CA THR A 24 -0.45 -13.21 -9.33
C THR A 24 0.37 -12.59 -8.22
N ARG A 25 -0.30 -11.79 -7.40
CA ARG A 25 0.30 -11.16 -6.22
C ARG A 25 -0.64 -11.23 -5.04
N LEU A 26 -0.09 -11.52 -3.86
CA LEU A 26 -0.82 -11.48 -2.61
C LEU A 26 -0.87 -10.04 -2.09
N PHE A 27 -2.07 -9.55 -1.80
CA PHE A 27 -2.32 -8.28 -1.11
C PHE A 27 -2.94 -8.54 0.25
N SER A 28 -2.43 -7.85 1.27
CA SER A 28 -3.00 -7.82 2.61
C SER A 28 -3.89 -6.60 2.74
N LEU A 29 -5.21 -6.77 2.55
CA LEU A 29 -6.20 -5.70 2.65
C LEU A 29 -6.65 -5.55 4.10
N SER A 30 -6.44 -4.37 4.68
CA SER A 30 -6.67 -4.10 6.10
C SER A 30 -7.20 -2.68 6.33
N GLY A 31 -7.44 -2.32 7.59
CA GLY A 31 -7.96 -1.01 7.97
C GLY A 31 -9.49 -0.98 7.97
N HIS A 32 -10.06 0.07 7.40
CA HIS A 32 -11.50 0.37 7.49
C HIS A 32 -12.33 -0.27 6.36
N VAL A 33 -12.09 -1.56 6.07
CA VAL A 33 -12.87 -2.38 5.13
C VAL A 33 -13.77 -3.38 5.86
N ARG A 34 -14.83 -3.85 5.21
CA ARG A 34 -15.76 -4.85 5.81
C ARG A 34 -15.19 -6.27 5.86
N LYS A 35 -14.39 -6.63 4.86
CA LYS A 35 -13.76 -7.95 4.72
C LYS A 35 -12.24 -7.79 4.64
N PRO A 36 -11.55 -7.53 5.77
CA PRO A 36 -10.09 -7.54 5.79
C PRO A 36 -9.58 -8.97 5.58
N GLY A 37 -8.45 -9.11 4.89
CA GLY A 37 -7.91 -10.43 4.56
C GLY A 37 -6.70 -10.37 3.65
N ASN A 38 -6.12 -11.54 3.39
CA ASN A 38 -5.10 -11.72 2.37
C ASN A 38 -5.75 -12.27 1.11
N TYR A 39 -5.57 -11.57 0.00
CA TYR A 39 -6.17 -11.89 -1.29
C TYR A 39 -5.08 -12.07 -2.32
N GLU A 40 -5.04 -13.24 -2.95
CA GLU A 40 -4.22 -13.43 -4.15
C GLU A 40 -5.01 -12.93 -5.34
N ILE A 41 -4.49 -11.91 -6.02
CA ILE A 41 -5.15 -11.31 -7.18
C ILE A 41 -4.25 -11.40 -8.40
N VAL A 42 -4.88 -11.47 -9.57
CA VAL A 42 -4.23 -11.13 -10.83
C VAL A 42 -4.14 -9.61 -10.87
N MET A 43 -2.94 -9.08 -11.11
CA MET A 43 -2.72 -7.63 -11.23
C MET A 43 -3.55 -7.08 -12.40
N GLY A 44 -4.00 -5.82 -12.30
CA GLY A 44 -4.76 -5.15 -13.37
C GLY A 44 -6.22 -4.83 -13.04
N MET A 45 -6.82 -5.44 -12.02
CA MET A 45 -8.09 -4.93 -11.47
C MET A 45 -7.89 -3.53 -10.87
N THR A 46 -8.93 -2.74 -10.77
CA THR A 46 -8.91 -1.39 -10.19
C THR A 46 -8.87 -1.43 -8.66
N TRP A 47 -8.43 -0.34 -8.03
CA TRP A 47 -8.54 -0.20 -6.57
C TRP A 47 -10.00 -0.22 -6.10
N ARG A 48 -10.93 0.26 -6.93
CA ARG A 48 -12.37 0.17 -6.67
C ARG A 48 -12.81 -1.27 -6.51
N GLU A 49 -12.46 -2.15 -7.45
CA GLU A 49 -12.79 -3.58 -7.38
C GLU A 49 -12.15 -4.23 -6.14
N LEU A 50 -10.88 -3.92 -5.85
CA LEU A 50 -10.20 -4.48 -4.69
C LEU A 50 -10.84 -4.04 -3.35
N ILE A 51 -11.19 -2.76 -3.20
CA ILE A 51 -11.72 -2.23 -1.93
C ILE A 51 -13.20 -2.56 -1.78
N TYR A 52 -14.00 -2.37 -2.82
CA TYR A 52 -15.46 -2.49 -2.74
C TYR A 52 -15.97 -3.90 -3.03
N ASP A 53 -15.45 -4.57 -4.07
CA ASP A 53 -15.96 -5.89 -4.46
C ASP A 53 -15.30 -7.00 -3.64
N VAL A 54 -13.97 -6.99 -3.54
CA VAL A 54 -13.21 -7.98 -2.77
C VAL A 54 -13.27 -7.67 -1.27
N GLY A 55 -12.94 -6.43 -0.89
CA GLY A 55 -12.96 -5.95 0.50
C GLY A 55 -14.34 -5.70 1.10
N GLY A 56 -15.40 -5.77 0.29
CA GLY A 56 -16.78 -5.53 0.73
C GLY A 56 -17.09 -4.07 1.08
N GLY A 57 -16.25 -3.13 0.64
CA GLY A 57 -16.41 -1.69 0.86
C GLY A 57 -16.01 -1.25 2.27
N ILE A 58 -16.38 0.00 2.58
CA ILE A 58 -16.01 0.65 3.84
C ILE A 58 -16.92 0.18 4.96
N ARG A 59 -16.33 -0.06 6.13
CA ARG A 59 -17.06 -0.48 7.34
C ARG A 59 -17.97 0.63 7.87
N ASP A 60 -18.96 0.25 8.67
CA ASP A 60 -19.82 1.16 9.43
C ASP A 60 -20.64 2.17 8.60
N GLY A 61 -20.64 2.05 7.27
CA GLY A 61 -21.34 2.96 6.36
C GLY A 61 -20.59 4.27 6.09
N ASN A 62 -19.32 4.36 6.51
CA ASN A 62 -18.48 5.54 6.32
C ASN A 62 -18.00 5.67 4.87
N GLU A 63 -17.44 6.83 4.53
CA GLU A 63 -16.86 7.11 3.22
C GLU A 63 -15.35 6.84 3.17
N LEU A 64 -14.84 6.46 1.99
CA LEU A 64 -13.41 6.27 1.77
C LEU A 64 -12.72 7.62 1.80
N LYS A 65 -11.67 7.75 2.62
CA LYS A 65 -10.87 8.97 2.71
C LYS A 65 -9.52 8.84 2.01
N ALA A 66 -8.83 7.72 2.26
CA ALA A 66 -7.52 7.45 1.68
C ALA A 66 -7.13 5.98 1.90
N TRP A 67 -6.09 5.53 1.21
CA TRP A 67 -5.45 4.26 1.52
C TRP A 67 -3.95 4.29 1.21
N ILE A 68 -3.23 3.39 1.86
CA ILE A 68 -1.81 3.15 1.58
C ILE A 68 -1.73 1.93 0.65
N PRO A 69 -1.24 2.04 -0.59
CA PRO A 69 -1.34 0.96 -1.57
C PRO A 69 -0.29 -0.15 -1.40
N GLY A 70 0.83 0.11 -0.72
CA GLY A 70 1.98 -0.81 -0.71
C GLY A 70 2.74 -0.95 0.60
N GLY A 71 2.14 -0.53 1.72
CA GLY A 71 2.79 -0.48 3.04
C GLY A 71 3.21 0.92 3.43
N ALA A 72 3.58 1.12 4.71
CA ALA A 72 3.69 2.45 5.34
C ALA A 72 4.65 3.45 4.67
N THR A 73 5.56 2.99 3.80
CA THR A 73 6.47 3.82 3.00
C THR A 73 5.83 4.40 1.74
N ALA A 74 4.71 3.83 1.28
CA ALA A 74 4.05 4.25 0.05
C ALA A 74 3.28 5.56 0.26
N PRO A 75 3.43 6.55 -0.64
CA PRO A 75 2.53 7.70 -0.71
C PRO A 75 1.07 7.27 -0.80
N TRP A 76 0.20 8.01 -0.12
CA TRP A 76 -1.20 7.60 0.06
C TRP A 76 -2.01 7.96 -1.18
N PHE A 77 -2.95 7.08 -1.52
CA PHE A 77 -3.97 7.34 -2.52
C PHE A 77 -5.25 7.86 -1.87
N VAL A 78 -6.02 8.56 -2.68
CA VAL A 78 -7.33 9.15 -2.36
C VAL A 78 -8.32 8.79 -3.46
N GLU A 79 -9.59 9.15 -3.28
CA GLU A 79 -10.71 8.73 -4.14
C GLU A 79 -10.45 8.84 -5.65
N GLU A 80 -9.75 9.88 -6.11
CA GLU A 80 -9.39 10.09 -7.53
C GLU A 80 -8.58 8.94 -8.14
N HIS A 81 -7.90 8.14 -7.33
CA HIS A 81 -7.08 7.01 -7.75
C HIS A 81 -7.86 5.67 -7.79
N LEU A 82 -9.16 5.67 -7.46
CA LEU A 82 -9.94 4.42 -7.34
C LEU A 82 -9.98 3.61 -8.63
N ASP A 83 -10.00 4.30 -9.77
CA ASP A 83 -10.09 3.68 -11.09
C ASP A 83 -8.71 3.38 -11.69
N THR A 84 -7.62 3.67 -10.95
CA THR A 84 -6.28 3.27 -11.33
C THR A 84 -6.13 1.74 -11.22
N PRO A 85 -5.62 1.06 -12.26
CA PRO A 85 -5.30 -0.36 -12.18
C PRO A 85 -4.26 -0.66 -11.09
N VAL A 86 -4.45 -1.78 -10.39
CA VAL A 86 -3.49 -2.33 -9.42
C VAL A 86 -2.38 -3.03 -10.22
N THR A 87 -1.50 -2.23 -10.81
CA THR A 87 -0.28 -2.63 -11.52
C THR A 87 0.91 -1.84 -10.96
N ILE A 88 2.12 -2.38 -11.07
CA ILE A 88 3.32 -1.70 -10.56
C ILE A 88 3.51 -0.35 -11.25
N ASP A 89 3.34 -0.31 -12.57
CA ASP A 89 3.57 0.88 -13.38
C ASP A 89 2.51 1.95 -13.16
N ASP A 90 1.22 1.59 -13.09
CA ASP A 90 0.15 2.58 -12.90
C ASP A 90 0.19 3.18 -11.50
N ILE A 91 0.57 2.40 -10.49
CA ILE A 91 0.80 2.91 -9.14
C ILE A 91 2.00 3.88 -9.12
N ALA A 92 3.08 3.56 -9.84
CA ALA A 92 4.27 4.41 -9.94
C ALA A 92 4.01 5.72 -10.70
N LYS A 93 3.19 5.68 -11.77
CA LYS A 93 2.76 6.88 -12.52
C LYS A 93 2.02 7.89 -11.62
N ASN A 94 1.29 7.39 -10.62
CA ASN A 94 0.63 8.20 -9.59
C ASN A 94 1.55 8.51 -8.39
N GLN A 95 2.87 8.46 -8.59
CA GLN A 95 3.90 8.80 -7.59
C GLN A 95 3.79 8.00 -6.29
N SER A 96 3.28 6.77 -6.35
CA SER A 96 3.24 5.85 -5.22
C SER A 96 3.97 4.54 -5.53
N MET A 97 3.80 3.51 -4.70
CA MET A 97 4.42 2.21 -4.89
C MET A 97 3.56 1.08 -4.33
N ALA A 98 3.53 -0.05 -5.04
CA ALA A 98 2.85 -1.27 -4.60
C ALA A 98 3.57 -1.97 -3.42
N GLY A 99 4.85 -1.63 -3.18
CA GLY A 99 5.64 -2.05 -2.02
C GLY A 99 5.55 -3.54 -1.71
N SER A 100 5.04 -3.91 -0.54
CA SER A 100 4.82 -5.32 -0.13
C SER A 100 3.43 -5.86 -0.48
N GLY A 101 2.52 -5.04 -0.98
CA GLY A 101 1.09 -5.37 -1.11
C GLY A 101 0.31 -5.21 0.19
N ALA A 102 0.88 -4.57 1.21
CA ALA A 102 0.19 -4.25 2.46
C ALA A 102 -0.72 -3.02 2.28
N VAL A 103 -2.01 -3.24 2.04
CA VAL A 103 -3.00 -2.20 1.82
C VAL A 103 -3.66 -1.82 3.14
N VAL A 104 -3.63 -0.52 3.47
CA VAL A 104 -4.29 0.01 4.67
C VAL A 104 -5.32 1.05 4.25
N VAL A 105 -6.60 0.72 4.36
CA VAL A 105 -7.72 1.60 4.01
C VAL A 105 -8.14 2.45 5.20
N MET A 106 -8.40 3.74 4.97
CA MET A 106 -8.81 4.73 5.96
C MET A 106 -10.08 5.44 5.50
N ASP A 107 -11.05 5.54 6.40
CA ASP A 107 -12.34 6.19 6.18
C ASP A 107 -12.36 7.66 6.67
N ASP A 108 -13.48 8.35 6.44
CA ASP A 108 -13.73 9.75 6.80
C ASP A 108 -13.42 10.09 8.28
N THR A 109 -13.66 9.15 9.20
CA THR A 109 -13.40 9.26 10.65
C THR A 109 -11.92 9.38 11.00
N THR A 110 -11.02 9.06 10.05
CA THR A 110 -9.59 9.03 10.29
C THR A 110 -8.98 10.44 10.30
N CYS A 111 -8.27 10.79 11.38
CA CYS A 111 -7.47 12.01 11.43
C CYS A 111 -6.13 11.80 10.70
N MET A 112 -5.98 12.40 9.52
CA MET A 112 -4.81 12.20 8.65
C MET A 112 -3.50 12.66 9.29
N VAL A 113 -3.53 13.74 10.07
CA VAL A 113 -2.35 14.21 10.83
C VAL A 113 -1.91 13.16 11.87
N LYS A 114 -2.85 12.56 12.59
CA LYS A 114 -2.54 11.51 13.57
C LYS A 114 -2.06 10.22 12.89
N ALA A 115 -2.62 9.86 11.73
CA ALA A 115 -2.16 8.72 10.96
C ALA A 115 -0.72 8.92 10.45
N ALA A 116 -0.41 10.08 9.86
CA ALA A 116 0.94 10.42 9.42
C ALA A 116 1.93 10.44 10.58
N LEU A 117 1.55 11.05 11.72
CA LEU A 117 2.38 11.07 12.93
C LEU A 117 2.72 9.67 13.44
N ARG A 118 1.77 8.72 13.38
CA ARG A 118 2.02 7.33 13.78
C ARG A 118 3.03 6.64 12.87
N ILE A 119 2.92 6.84 11.55
CA ILE A 119 3.88 6.30 10.59
C ILE A 119 5.29 6.89 10.81
N VAL A 120 5.39 8.20 10.98
CA VAL A 120 6.68 8.87 11.25
C VAL A 120 7.28 8.36 12.57
N ARG A 121 6.48 8.21 13.62
CA ARG A 121 6.94 7.64 14.90
C ARG A 121 7.40 6.20 14.75
N PHE A 122 6.71 5.39 13.96
CA PHE A 122 7.11 4.03 13.64
C PHE A 122 8.50 4.02 12.98
N PHE A 123 8.70 4.81 11.92
CA PHE A 123 10.01 4.90 11.27
C PHE A 123 11.09 5.43 12.21
N ALA A 124 10.79 6.43 13.04
CA ALA A 124 11.74 6.95 14.01
C ALA A 124 12.16 5.89 15.06
N HIS A 125 11.24 4.99 15.44
CA HIS A 125 11.51 3.91 16.39
C HIS A 125 12.29 2.74 15.75
N GLU A 126 11.93 2.36 14.52
CA GLU A 126 12.51 1.20 13.82
C GLU A 126 13.78 1.52 13.02
N SER A 127 14.15 2.80 12.90
CA SER A 127 15.35 3.20 12.15
C SER A 127 16.60 2.61 12.80
N CYS A 128 17.44 1.92 12.00
CA CYS A 128 18.70 1.33 12.45
C CYS A 128 19.80 2.36 12.86
N GLY A 129 19.47 3.66 12.94
CA GLY A 129 20.35 4.74 13.39
C GLY A 129 21.47 5.16 12.43
N GLY A 130 21.67 4.44 11.32
CA GLY A 130 22.83 4.61 10.43
C GLY A 130 22.77 5.79 9.45
N SER A 131 21.62 6.47 9.32
CA SER A 131 21.47 7.62 8.41
C SER A 131 20.45 8.61 9.02
N ALA A 132 20.95 9.59 9.78
CA ALA A 132 20.14 10.66 10.37
C ALA A 132 19.61 11.60 9.25
N PRO A 133 18.39 12.19 9.39
CA PRO A 133 18.07 13.01 10.55
C PRO A 133 16.71 12.67 11.21
N PRO A 134 16.70 12.29 12.50
CA PRO A 134 15.54 12.50 13.35
C PRO A 134 15.64 13.91 13.97
N ALA A 135 14.75 14.82 13.62
CA ALA A 135 14.61 16.10 14.32
C ALA A 135 14.27 15.81 15.79
N GLY A 136 15.21 16.09 16.70
CA GLY A 136 14.99 15.94 18.15
C GLY A 136 16.22 15.99 19.05
N ARG A 137 17.43 15.76 18.53
CA ARG A 137 18.67 16.07 19.28
C ARG A 137 19.66 16.74 18.35
N ALA A 138 19.72 18.07 18.43
CA ALA A 138 20.96 18.76 18.06
C ALA A 138 22.08 18.18 18.96
N PRO A 139 23.24 17.81 18.41
CA PRO A 139 24.41 17.58 19.25
C PRO A 139 24.67 18.85 20.09
N PRO A 140 25.11 18.73 21.36
CA PRO A 140 25.38 19.90 22.19
C PRO A 140 26.43 20.77 21.49
N GLY A 141 26.01 21.92 20.95
CA GLY A 141 26.90 22.86 20.27
C GLY A 141 26.37 23.53 18.98
N CYS A 142 25.24 23.12 18.41
CA CYS A 142 24.70 23.78 17.21
C CYS A 142 23.65 24.85 17.58
N SER A 143 24.06 26.12 17.61
CA SER A 143 23.27 27.26 18.10
C SER A 143 22.49 28.02 17.02
N ARG A 144 22.09 27.39 15.91
CA ARG A 144 21.25 28.04 14.89
C ARG A 144 20.35 27.03 14.18
N CYS A 145 19.11 26.93 14.65
CA CYS A 145 17.86 26.74 13.88
C CYS A 145 16.70 26.90 14.87
#